data_AF-A0A7Y1BJD1-F1
#
_entry.id   AF-A0A7Y1BJD1-F1
#
_cell.length_a   1.000
_cell.length_b   1.000
_cell.length_c   1.000
_cell.angle_alpha   90.00
_cell.angle_beta   90.00
_cell.angle_gamma   90.00
#
_symmetry.space_group_name_H-M   'P 1'
#
loop_
_entity.id
_entity.type
_entity.pdbx_description
1 polymer ?
#
loop_
_entity_poly.entity_id
_entity_poly.type
_entity_poly.pdbx_seq_one_letter_code
_entity_poly.pdbx_strand_id
1 'polypeptide(L)'
;MQNIMAQDILHEELRIKLSRLASKAEQRFSKLSCFNGSKWEDLSWLYNGRHNIYLLARGETNAELMLLNKVFLVSYLWDRRADHKMVSVGRVMDLSAAIKYMAAQGVVNLRGLDQSSYMTTFKYIKTRYKSPASACRSLNYFIRFIFNSSLAVSNFDLIGTQDLQEKDKYGRVALGDKLPLPELVKAIIALKWAVQDQWDGSFRAQMDMLSVLTQAFQYGLGLRIGEVLRLPKNCLATINGELYCRVWTEKGAEPIARYVPTIWRAALCEAVLRIDAICEPYRKRALSIEDGSYAETLDYRFQGRIEAIGRHVESALGKL
;
A
#
# COMPACT_ATOMS: atom_id res chain seq x y z
N MET A 1 11.29 19.70 -48.15
CA MET A 1 10.77 18.38 -48.57
C MET A 1 11.65 17.23 -48.10
N GLN A 2 12.98 17.25 -48.35
CA GLN A 2 13.91 16.18 -47.89
C GLN A 2 13.97 15.97 -46.37
N ASN A 3 13.90 17.04 -45.56
CA ASN A 3 13.94 16.94 -44.08
C ASN A 3 12.68 16.28 -43.48
N ILE A 4 11.50 16.50 -44.09
CA ILE A 4 10.23 15.90 -43.64
C ILE A 4 10.26 14.40 -43.91
N MET A 5 10.68 13.98 -45.11
CA MET A 5 10.79 12.56 -45.46
C MET A 5 11.78 11.80 -44.57
N ALA A 6 12.92 12.41 -44.21
CA ALA A 6 13.88 11.80 -43.30
C ALA A 6 13.31 11.60 -41.88
N GLN A 7 12.55 12.58 -41.38
CA GLN A 7 11.85 12.46 -40.09
C GLN A 7 10.73 11.41 -40.13
N ASP A 8 10.04 11.27 -41.26
CA ASP A 8 9.01 10.24 -41.46
C ASP A 8 9.56 8.83 -41.42
N ILE A 9 10.68 8.59 -42.11
CA ILE A 9 11.38 7.31 -42.07
C ILE A 9 11.80 6.96 -40.65
N LEU A 10 12.44 7.90 -39.94
CA LEU A 10 12.94 7.67 -38.59
C LEU A 10 11.82 7.28 -37.61
N HIS A 11 10.65 7.90 -37.71
CA HIS A 11 9.54 7.56 -36.82
C HIS A 11 8.90 6.23 -37.16
N GLU A 12 8.82 5.87 -38.43
CA GLU A 12 8.36 4.53 -38.79
C GLU A 12 9.34 3.46 -38.26
N GLU A 13 10.65 3.71 -38.29
CA GLU A 13 11.63 2.82 -37.65
C GLU A 13 11.39 2.67 -36.14
N LEU A 14 11.07 3.78 -35.44
CA LEU A 14 10.73 3.75 -34.02
C LEU A 14 9.44 2.96 -33.76
N ARG A 15 8.42 3.10 -34.63
CA ARG A 15 7.16 2.36 -34.53
C ARG A 15 7.34 0.86 -34.78
N ILE A 16 8.22 0.49 -35.70
CA ILE A 16 8.60 -0.92 -35.94
C ILE A 16 9.30 -1.49 -34.70
N LYS A 17 10.24 -0.75 -34.10
CA LYS A 17 10.91 -1.15 -32.86
C LYS A 17 9.93 -1.31 -31.70
N LEU A 18 9.01 -0.35 -31.52
CA LEU A 18 7.98 -0.42 -30.49
C LEU A 18 7.07 -1.64 -30.69
N SER A 19 6.65 -1.93 -31.93
CA SER A 19 5.84 -3.12 -32.24
C SER A 19 6.54 -4.42 -31.87
N ARG A 20 7.86 -4.55 -32.13
CA ARG A 20 8.65 -5.72 -31.72
C ARG A 20 8.73 -5.88 -30.20
N LEU A 21 8.86 -4.76 -29.48
CA LEU A 21 8.85 -4.76 -28.01
C LEU A 21 7.46 -5.10 -27.47
N ALA A 22 6.40 -4.63 -28.14
CA ALA A 22 5.01 -4.93 -27.79
C ALA A 22 4.72 -6.43 -27.84
N SER A 23 5.13 -7.15 -28.89
CA SER A 23 4.92 -8.60 -28.97
C SER A 23 5.58 -9.35 -27.81
N LYS A 24 6.77 -8.90 -27.38
CA LYS A 24 7.46 -9.48 -26.20
C LYS A 24 6.75 -9.11 -24.90
N ALA A 25 6.30 -7.86 -24.77
CA ALA A 25 5.58 -7.39 -23.59
C ALA A 25 4.23 -8.10 -23.43
N GLU A 26 3.50 -8.33 -24.52
CA GLU A 26 2.22 -9.04 -24.52
C GLU A 26 2.37 -10.50 -24.03
N GLN A 27 3.40 -11.20 -24.50
CA GLN A 27 3.72 -12.54 -23.99
C GLN A 27 4.11 -12.55 -22.50
N ARG A 28 4.69 -11.46 -22.00
CA ARG A 28 5.02 -11.29 -20.58
C ARG A 28 3.78 -10.93 -19.76
N PHE A 29 2.90 -10.11 -20.32
CA PHE A 29 1.64 -9.69 -19.71
C PHE A 29 0.77 -10.89 -19.34
N SER A 30 0.60 -11.84 -20.25
CA SER A 30 -0.17 -13.07 -20.00
C SER A 30 0.40 -13.96 -18.89
N LYS A 31 1.68 -13.79 -18.54
CA LYS A 31 2.38 -14.52 -17.49
C LYS A 31 2.43 -13.76 -16.16
N LEU A 32 2.02 -12.49 -16.12
CA LEU A 32 1.98 -11.69 -14.90
C LEU A 32 0.66 -11.92 -14.17
N SER A 33 0.72 -12.48 -12.95
CA SER A 33 -0.47 -12.73 -12.11
C SER A 33 -1.13 -11.46 -11.55
N CYS A 34 -0.50 -10.29 -11.71
CA CYS A 34 -0.98 -9.04 -11.15
C CYS A 34 -2.06 -8.33 -11.99
N PHE A 35 -2.35 -8.80 -13.22
CA PHE A 35 -3.38 -8.22 -14.09
C PHE A 35 -4.53 -9.18 -14.39
N ASN A 36 -4.86 -10.07 -13.44
CA ASN A 36 -5.95 -11.04 -13.59
C ASN A 36 -7.26 -10.37 -14.01
N GLY A 37 -7.85 -10.88 -15.10
CA GLY A 37 -9.11 -10.38 -15.66
C GLY A 37 -8.98 -9.21 -16.64
N SER A 38 -7.77 -8.70 -16.89
CA SER A 38 -7.51 -7.69 -17.93
C SER A 38 -6.99 -8.32 -19.21
N LYS A 39 -7.35 -7.76 -20.36
CA LYS A 39 -6.81 -8.12 -21.67
C LYS A 39 -5.76 -7.12 -22.11
N TRP A 40 -4.82 -7.55 -22.95
CA TRP A 40 -3.74 -6.70 -23.42
C TRP A 40 -4.28 -5.48 -24.16
N GLU A 41 -5.38 -5.62 -24.90
CA GLU A 41 -6.01 -4.60 -25.74
C GLU A 41 -6.71 -3.51 -24.92
N ASP A 42 -7.08 -3.79 -23.67
CA ASP A 42 -7.87 -2.89 -22.84
C ASP A 42 -7.19 -1.52 -22.67
N LEU A 43 -8.02 -0.47 -22.50
CA LEU A 43 -7.59 0.90 -22.25
C LEU A 43 -7.13 1.14 -20.80
N SER A 44 -7.50 0.21 -19.92
CA SER A 44 -7.12 0.18 -18.51
C SER A 44 -6.97 -1.25 -18.03
N TRP A 45 -6.06 -1.48 -17.09
CA TRP A 45 -5.84 -2.79 -16.51
C TRP A 45 -6.15 -2.80 -15.01
N LEU A 46 -6.78 -3.87 -14.54
CA LEU A 46 -7.10 -4.10 -13.14
C LEU A 46 -5.89 -4.73 -12.43
N TYR A 47 -5.15 -3.91 -11.69
CA TYR A 47 -3.99 -4.36 -10.91
C TYR A 47 -4.43 -5.01 -9.59
N ASN A 48 -3.94 -6.23 -9.35
CA ASN A 48 -4.27 -7.12 -8.23
C ASN A 48 -5.78 -7.25 -7.98
N GLY A 49 -6.58 -7.23 -9.04
CA GLY A 49 -8.04 -7.41 -8.96
C GLY A 49 -8.81 -6.25 -8.31
N ARG A 50 -8.15 -5.13 -7.97
CA ARG A 50 -8.78 -4.04 -7.19
C ARG A 50 -8.58 -2.65 -7.75
N HIS A 51 -7.47 -2.39 -8.44
CA HIS A 51 -7.08 -1.03 -8.79
C HIS A 51 -6.98 -0.84 -10.29
N ASN A 52 -7.85 0.00 -10.84
CA ASN A 52 -7.82 0.33 -12.27
C ASN A 52 -6.63 1.25 -12.61
N ILE A 53 -5.75 0.76 -13.46
CA ILE A 53 -4.62 1.48 -14.02
C ILE A 53 -4.98 1.91 -15.43
N TYR A 54 -5.34 3.18 -15.59
CA TYR A 54 -5.55 3.77 -16.92
C TYR A 54 -4.21 3.90 -17.65
N LEU A 55 -4.17 3.62 -18.94
CA LEU A 55 -2.92 3.65 -19.71
C LEU A 55 -2.68 5.01 -20.39
N LEU A 56 -3.72 5.82 -20.52
CA LEU A 56 -3.66 7.24 -20.89
C LEU A 56 -4.60 8.06 -19.99
N ALA A 57 -4.75 9.36 -20.24
CA ALA A 57 -5.77 10.15 -19.57
C ALA A 57 -7.17 9.62 -19.95
N ARG A 58 -8.14 9.82 -19.06
CA ARG A 58 -9.47 9.25 -19.22
C ARG A 58 -10.15 9.87 -20.45
N GLY A 59 -10.49 9.04 -21.44
CA GLY A 59 -11.12 9.48 -22.69
C GLY A 59 -10.16 9.85 -23.81
N GLU A 60 -8.84 9.86 -23.57
CA GLU A 60 -7.85 10.05 -24.63
C GLU A 60 -7.57 8.73 -25.36
N THR A 61 -7.59 8.78 -26.69
CA THR A 61 -7.24 7.65 -27.54
C THR A 61 -6.02 7.98 -28.38
N ASN A 62 -4.83 7.69 -27.83
CA ASN A 62 -3.58 7.72 -28.58
C ASN A 62 -2.96 6.33 -28.57
N ALA A 63 -3.15 5.58 -29.66
CA ALA A 63 -2.74 4.18 -29.73
C ALA A 63 -1.23 3.99 -29.56
N GLU A 64 -0.42 4.90 -30.10
CA GLU A 64 1.05 4.82 -30.04
C GLU A 64 1.57 5.04 -28.62
N LEU A 65 1.12 6.11 -27.95
CA LEU A 65 1.53 6.40 -26.57
C LEU A 65 0.97 5.39 -25.57
N MET A 66 -0.25 4.89 -25.80
CA MET A 66 -0.82 3.83 -25.00
C MET A 66 0.00 2.54 -25.12
N LEU A 67 0.35 2.14 -26.35
CA LEU A 67 1.20 0.97 -26.59
C LEU A 67 2.55 1.12 -25.90
N LEU A 68 3.18 2.29 -26.00
CA LEU A 68 4.42 2.60 -25.29
C LEU A 68 4.27 2.44 -23.78
N ASN A 69 3.18 2.93 -23.18
CA ASN A 69 2.93 2.79 -21.75
C ASN A 69 2.74 1.33 -21.34
N LYS A 70 1.99 0.55 -22.14
CA LYS A 70 1.80 -0.89 -21.94
C LYS A 70 3.15 -1.61 -21.90
N VAL A 71 4.00 -1.37 -22.90
CA VAL A 71 5.34 -1.97 -22.99
C VAL A 71 6.22 -1.57 -21.82
N PHE A 72 6.22 -0.29 -21.44
CA PHE A 72 7.00 0.21 -20.31
C PHE A 72 6.59 -0.46 -18.99
N LEU A 73 5.30 -0.44 -18.67
CA LEU A 73 4.78 -0.99 -17.42
C LEU A 73 5.06 -2.48 -17.29
N VAL A 74 4.80 -3.24 -18.36
CA VAL A 74 5.04 -4.68 -18.34
C VAL A 74 6.53 -5.00 -18.25
N SER A 75 7.39 -4.26 -18.96
CA SER A 75 8.84 -4.45 -18.84
C SER A 75 9.31 -4.20 -17.41
N TYR A 76 8.86 -3.11 -16.79
CA TYR A 76 9.23 -2.75 -15.42
C TYR A 76 8.81 -3.81 -14.38
N LEU A 77 7.58 -4.33 -14.52
CA LEU A 77 7.03 -5.34 -13.62
C LEU A 77 7.66 -6.71 -13.86
N TRP A 78 7.92 -7.07 -15.11
CA TRP A 78 8.53 -8.34 -15.48
C TRP A 78 9.91 -8.50 -14.85
N ASP A 79 10.73 -7.46 -14.88
CA ASP A 79 12.09 -7.49 -14.34
C ASP A 79 12.11 -7.63 -12.81
N ARG A 80 11.00 -7.30 -12.13
CA ARG A 80 10.84 -7.36 -10.67
C ARG A 80 9.96 -8.51 -10.19
N ARG A 81 9.56 -9.42 -11.08
CA ARG A 81 8.67 -10.53 -10.74
C ARG A 81 9.30 -11.51 -9.74
N ALA A 82 10.63 -11.59 -9.69
CA ALA A 82 11.38 -12.46 -8.78
C ALA A 82 11.60 -11.83 -7.40
N ASP A 83 11.34 -10.52 -7.24
CA ASP A 83 11.51 -9.85 -5.96
C ASP A 83 10.41 -10.34 -4.99
N HIS A 84 10.77 -10.69 -3.76
CA HIS A 84 9.82 -11.16 -2.73
C HIS A 84 8.73 -10.12 -2.37
N LYS A 85 8.88 -8.87 -2.81
CA LYS A 85 7.96 -7.78 -2.52
C LYS A 85 7.31 -7.29 -3.81
N MET A 86 6.01 -7.54 -3.93
CA MET A 86 5.19 -6.97 -5.00
C MET A 86 5.33 -5.44 -5.04
N VAL A 87 5.39 -4.90 -6.26
CA VAL A 87 5.37 -3.45 -6.50
C VAL A 87 4.06 -2.88 -5.95
N SER A 88 4.14 -1.77 -5.20
CA SER A 88 2.92 -1.18 -4.64
C SER A 88 2.05 -0.56 -5.73
N VAL A 89 0.74 -0.56 -5.52
CA VAL A 89 -0.25 0.04 -6.43
C VAL A 89 0.10 1.51 -6.72
N GLY A 90 0.45 2.28 -5.67
CA GLY A 90 0.87 3.68 -5.82
C GLY A 90 2.06 3.83 -6.76
N ARG A 91 3.03 2.91 -6.70
CA ARG A 91 4.19 2.94 -7.61
C ARG A 91 3.79 2.62 -9.06
N VAL A 92 2.90 1.65 -9.28
CA VAL A 92 2.38 1.34 -10.63
C VAL A 92 1.60 2.51 -11.21
N MET A 93 0.77 3.17 -10.40
CA MET A 93 0.05 4.37 -10.81
C MET A 93 1.01 5.50 -11.19
N ASP A 94 2.02 5.78 -10.37
CA ASP A 94 3.03 6.81 -10.64
C ASP A 94 3.82 6.51 -11.93
N LEU A 95 4.17 5.24 -12.18
CA LEU A 95 4.84 4.82 -13.41
C LEU A 95 3.94 5.03 -14.63
N SER A 96 2.68 4.60 -14.54
CA SER A 96 1.70 4.76 -15.64
C SER A 96 1.43 6.22 -15.98
N ALA A 97 1.66 7.14 -15.04
CA ALA A 97 1.39 8.56 -15.20
C ALA A 97 2.48 9.31 -15.98
N ALA A 98 3.70 8.77 -16.08
CA ALA A 98 4.83 9.46 -16.72
C ALA A 98 4.49 9.92 -18.15
N ILE A 99 4.02 9.02 -19.01
CA ILE A 99 3.62 9.35 -20.39
C ILE A 99 2.37 10.24 -20.44
N LYS A 100 1.47 10.14 -19.45
CA LYS A 100 0.27 10.98 -19.38
C LYS A 100 0.63 12.43 -19.12
N TYR A 101 1.62 12.67 -18.27
CA TYR A 101 2.15 14.02 -18.06
C TYR A 101 2.76 14.56 -19.34
N MET A 102 3.54 13.76 -20.07
CA MET A 102 4.11 14.18 -21.36
C MET A 102 3.02 14.45 -22.41
N ALA A 103 2.00 13.60 -22.50
CA ALA A 103 0.86 13.79 -23.39
C ALA A 103 0.09 15.08 -23.07
N ALA A 104 -0.13 15.37 -21.78
CA ALA A 104 -0.73 16.62 -21.32
C ALA A 104 0.12 17.86 -21.64
N GLN A 105 1.42 17.71 -21.90
CA GLN A 105 2.31 18.78 -22.37
C GLN A 105 2.42 18.83 -23.91
N GLY A 106 1.59 18.08 -24.64
CA GLY A 106 1.52 18.13 -26.11
C GLY A 106 2.29 17.03 -26.84
N VAL A 107 2.86 16.04 -26.14
CA VAL A 107 3.45 14.88 -26.81
C VAL A 107 2.35 14.01 -27.42
N VAL A 108 2.40 13.78 -28.73
CA VAL A 108 1.40 12.99 -29.47
C VAL A 108 1.95 11.70 -30.07
N ASN A 109 3.28 11.52 -30.16
CA ASN A 109 3.90 10.33 -30.73
C ASN A 109 5.35 10.20 -30.25
N LEU A 110 6.05 9.15 -30.69
CA LEU A 110 7.44 8.87 -30.32
C LEU A 110 8.41 9.99 -30.74
N ARG A 111 8.14 10.75 -31.82
CA ARG A 111 9.00 11.90 -32.21
C ARG A 111 8.97 13.02 -31.19
N GLY A 112 7.81 13.23 -30.57
CA GLY A 112 7.64 14.26 -29.54
C GLY A 112 8.35 13.93 -28.23
N LEU A 113 8.97 12.75 -28.09
CA LEU A 113 9.75 12.36 -26.92
C LEU A 113 11.20 12.80 -27.09
N ASP A 114 11.45 14.06 -26.75
CA ASP A 114 12.76 14.70 -26.79
C ASP A 114 13.12 15.42 -25.47
N GLN A 115 14.33 15.98 -25.39
CA GLN A 115 14.79 16.72 -24.21
C GLN A 115 13.85 17.89 -23.85
N SER A 116 13.25 18.57 -24.84
CA SER A 116 12.37 19.71 -24.60
C SER A 116 11.07 19.28 -23.91
N SER A 117 10.44 18.22 -24.41
CA SER A 117 9.24 17.63 -23.82
C SER A 117 9.51 17.09 -22.40
N TYR A 118 10.68 16.50 -22.17
CA TYR A 118 11.12 16.05 -20.85
C TYR A 118 11.24 17.23 -19.87
N MET A 119 11.99 18.27 -20.25
CA MET A 119 12.21 19.45 -19.39
C MET A 119 10.91 20.16 -19.04
N THR A 120 10.02 20.30 -20.03
CA THR A 120 8.69 20.91 -19.85
C THR A 120 7.85 20.10 -18.88
N THR A 121 7.81 18.78 -19.07
CA THR A 121 7.06 17.86 -18.20
C THR A 121 7.63 17.84 -16.78
N PHE A 122 8.95 17.83 -16.63
CA PHE A 122 9.61 17.85 -15.33
C PHE A 122 9.28 19.14 -14.56
N LYS A 123 9.34 20.30 -15.25
CA LYS A 123 8.97 21.60 -14.66
C LYS A 123 7.50 21.62 -14.26
N TYR A 124 6.60 21.11 -15.11
CA TYR A 124 5.18 20.98 -14.80
C TYR A 124 4.93 20.18 -13.51
N ILE A 125 5.56 19.00 -13.38
CA ILE A 125 5.40 18.17 -12.18
C ILE A 125 5.91 18.92 -10.94
N LYS A 126 7.07 19.57 -11.06
CA LYS A 126 7.68 20.32 -9.95
C LYS A 126 6.81 21.49 -9.47
N THR A 127 6.14 22.20 -10.37
CA THR A 127 5.30 23.35 -10.01
C THR A 127 3.90 22.94 -9.55
N ARG A 128 3.34 21.85 -10.07
CA ARG A 128 1.94 21.45 -9.84
C ARG A 128 1.71 20.67 -8.56
N TYR A 129 2.71 19.93 -8.07
CA TYR A 129 2.58 19.00 -6.94
C TYR A 129 3.40 19.43 -5.73
N LYS A 130 2.80 19.37 -4.54
CA LYS A 130 3.48 19.65 -3.25
C LYS A 130 4.65 18.71 -2.98
N SER A 131 4.59 17.47 -3.47
CA SER A 131 5.65 16.46 -3.28
C SER A 131 6.01 15.80 -4.62
N PRO A 132 6.81 16.48 -5.48
CA PRO A 132 7.03 16.07 -6.86
C PRO A 132 7.99 14.88 -7.02
N ALA A 133 8.75 14.54 -5.98
CA ALA A 133 9.86 13.57 -6.07
C ALA A 133 9.45 12.17 -6.58
N SER A 134 8.26 11.66 -6.26
CA SER A 134 7.84 10.33 -6.75
C SER A 134 7.53 10.36 -8.24
N ALA A 135 6.76 11.35 -8.69
CA ALA A 135 6.39 11.56 -10.08
C ALA A 135 7.61 11.87 -10.96
N CYS A 136 8.51 12.76 -10.51
CA CYS A 136 9.77 13.03 -11.22
C CYS A 136 10.66 11.78 -11.33
N ARG A 137 10.72 10.94 -10.28
CA ARG A 137 11.45 9.66 -10.37
C ARG A 137 10.82 8.73 -11.39
N SER A 138 9.49 8.61 -11.42
CA SER A 138 8.79 7.80 -12.42
C SER A 138 9.04 8.29 -13.84
N LEU A 139 9.03 9.61 -14.06
CA LEU A 139 9.41 10.20 -15.35
C LEU A 139 10.84 9.81 -15.74
N ASN A 140 11.81 9.92 -14.83
CA ASN A 140 13.19 9.50 -15.12
C ASN A 140 13.30 8.00 -15.44
N TYR A 141 12.55 7.13 -14.75
CA TYR A 141 12.51 5.70 -15.08
C TYR A 141 11.92 5.45 -16.47
N PHE A 142 10.89 6.20 -16.85
CA PHE A 142 10.28 6.13 -18.17
C PHE A 142 11.25 6.58 -19.27
N ILE A 143 11.94 7.72 -19.11
CA ILE A 143 12.92 8.18 -20.08
C ILE A 143 14.10 7.21 -20.22
N ARG A 144 14.61 6.67 -19.10
CA ARG A 144 15.65 5.62 -19.14
C ARG A 144 15.19 4.39 -19.91
N PHE A 145 13.93 3.98 -19.74
CA PHE A 145 13.37 2.87 -20.49
C PHE A 145 13.33 3.16 -21.99
N ILE A 146 12.87 4.36 -22.40
CA ILE A 146 12.85 4.76 -23.82
C ILE A 146 14.26 4.70 -24.40
N PHE A 147 15.24 5.28 -23.69
CA PHE A 147 16.63 5.30 -24.12
C PHE A 147 17.22 3.89 -24.26
N ASN A 148 17.10 3.07 -23.21
CA ASN A 148 17.62 1.70 -23.20
C ASN A 148 16.94 0.77 -24.22
N SER A 149 15.70 1.09 -24.59
CA SER A 149 14.95 0.36 -25.61
C SER A 149 15.19 0.89 -27.03
N SER A 150 16.09 1.87 -27.20
CA SER A 150 16.38 2.54 -28.47
C SER A 150 15.13 3.13 -29.14
N LEU A 151 14.21 3.65 -28.32
CA LEU A 151 12.98 4.34 -28.74
C LEU A 151 13.12 5.87 -28.72
N ALA A 152 14.32 6.38 -28.43
CA ALA A 152 14.65 7.80 -28.46
C ALA A 152 15.45 8.15 -29.72
N VAL A 153 15.20 9.34 -30.27
CA VAL A 153 15.99 9.92 -31.37
C VAL A 153 17.28 10.55 -30.85
N SER A 154 17.25 11.08 -29.63
CA SER A 154 18.34 11.85 -29.02
C SER A 154 18.57 11.43 -27.57
N ASN A 155 19.74 11.81 -27.04
CA ASN A 155 20.08 11.60 -25.64
C ASN A 155 19.23 12.51 -24.74
N PHE A 156 19.01 12.06 -23.51
CA PHE A 156 18.32 12.82 -22.47
C PHE A 156 19.26 13.16 -21.31
N ASP A 157 19.29 14.44 -20.95
CA ASP A 157 19.94 14.90 -19.74
C ASP A 157 18.94 14.88 -18.59
N LEU A 158 19.02 13.83 -17.77
CA LEU A 158 18.10 13.60 -16.66
C LEU A 158 18.43 14.47 -15.45
N ILE A 159 17.43 15.13 -14.90
CA ILE A 159 17.55 15.92 -13.67
C ILE A 159 17.49 14.99 -12.45
N GLY A 160 18.46 15.14 -11.55
CA GLY A 160 18.50 14.46 -10.26
C GLY A 160 17.29 14.81 -9.39
N THR A 161 16.68 13.82 -8.74
CA THR A 161 15.48 14.01 -7.91
C THR A 161 15.77 13.94 -6.42
N GLN A 162 17.05 14.00 -6.03
CA GLN A 162 17.46 13.86 -4.62
C GLN A 162 17.02 15.08 -3.82
N ASP A 163 17.24 16.29 -4.36
CA ASP A 163 16.87 17.56 -3.71
C ASP A 163 15.36 17.87 -3.74
N LEU A 164 14.60 17.11 -4.52
CA LEU A 164 13.13 17.19 -4.52
C LEU A 164 12.50 16.44 -3.34
N GLN A 165 13.30 15.65 -2.63
CA GLN A 165 12.89 15.00 -1.40
C GLN A 165 13.23 15.95 -0.25
N GLU A 166 12.23 16.64 0.30
CA GLU A 166 12.36 17.22 1.64
C GLU A 166 12.54 16.05 2.60
N LYS A 167 13.78 15.63 2.81
CA LYS A 167 14.14 14.53 3.68
C LYS A 167 15.17 15.00 4.68
N ASP A 168 14.94 14.69 5.95
CA ASP A 168 15.99 14.77 6.94
C ASP A 168 17.10 13.73 6.66
N LYS A 169 18.18 13.80 7.45
CA LYS A 169 19.31 12.85 7.42
C LYS A 169 18.94 11.37 7.63
N TYR A 170 17.68 11.06 7.98
CA TYR A 170 17.13 9.71 8.14
C TYR A 170 16.09 9.35 7.08
N GLY A 171 15.93 10.18 6.04
CA GLY A 171 15.03 9.94 4.92
C GLY A 171 13.56 10.21 5.22
N ARG A 172 13.24 10.95 6.28
CA ARG A 172 11.87 11.27 6.71
C ARG A 172 11.41 12.57 6.05
N VAL A 173 10.20 12.56 5.48
CA VAL A 173 9.53 13.79 5.06
C VAL A 173 9.06 14.50 6.32
N ALA A 174 9.60 15.69 6.59
CA ALA A 174 9.12 16.53 7.67
C ALA A 174 7.71 16.97 7.32
N LEU A 175 6.70 16.28 7.86
CA LEU A 175 5.37 16.87 8.01
C LEU A 175 5.54 17.98 9.04
N GLY A 176 5.79 19.19 8.55
CA GLY A 176 5.67 20.40 9.35
C GLY A 176 4.29 20.38 10.00
N ASP A 177 4.30 20.28 11.33
CA ASP A 177 3.16 20.32 12.23
C ASP A 177 2.11 19.21 12.05
N LYS A 178 2.13 18.28 13.00
CA LYS A 178 1.09 18.22 14.04
C LYS A 178 1.45 17.11 15.02
N LEU A 179 2.11 17.50 16.12
CA LEU A 179 1.79 16.81 17.37
C LEU A 179 0.26 16.89 17.55
N PRO A 180 -0.39 15.86 18.11
CA PRO A 180 -1.82 15.95 18.41
C PRO A 180 -2.07 17.25 19.16
N LEU A 181 -3.03 18.05 18.67
CA LEU A 181 -3.40 19.29 19.32
C LEU A 181 -3.77 18.98 20.78
N PRO A 182 -3.46 19.86 21.76
CA PRO A 182 -3.86 19.65 23.16
C PRO A 182 -5.35 19.32 23.32
N GLU A 183 -6.20 19.87 22.46
CA GLU A 183 -7.64 19.60 22.40
C GLU A 183 -7.94 18.14 22.02
N LEU A 184 -7.20 17.57 21.08
CA LEU A 184 -7.34 16.16 20.69
C LEU A 184 -6.94 15.25 21.86
N VAL A 185 -5.86 15.58 22.57
CA VAL A 185 -5.43 14.82 23.75
C VAL A 185 -6.49 14.88 24.86
N LYS A 186 -7.02 16.07 25.14
CA LYS A 186 -8.13 16.25 26.11
C LYS A 186 -9.38 15.48 25.70
N ALA A 187 -9.75 15.51 24.42
CA ALA A 187 -10.89 14.78 23.90
C ALA A 187 -10.73 13.26 24.05
N ILE A 188 -9.52 12.74 23.85
CA ILE A 188 -9.24 11.31 24.03
C ILE A 188 -9.28 10.91 25.51
N ILE A 189 -8.81 11.77 26.41
CA ILE A 189 -8.95 11.55 27.86
C ILE A 189 -10.42 11.56 28.27
N ALA A 190 -11.20 12.55 27.79
CA ALA A 190 -12.64 12.61 28.05
C ALA A 190 -13.37 11.40 27.48
N LEU A 191 -12.99 10.92 26.29
CA LEU A 191 -13.52 9.71 25.68
C LEU A 191 -13.21 8.47 26.52
N LYS A 192 -11.98 8.36 27.08
CA LYS A 192 -11.63 7.28 28.01
C LYS A 192 -12.62 7.22 29.17
N TRP A 193 -12.87 8.36 29.82
CA TRP A 193 -13.79 8.43 30.94
C TRP A 193 -15.23 8.13 30.53
N ALA A 194 -15.70 8.68 29.41
CA ALA A 194 -17.05 8.41 28.91
C ALA A 194 -17.28 6.91 28.62
N VAL A 195 -16.30 6.22 28.01
CA VAL A 195 -16.39 4.77 27.77
C VAL A 195 -16.29 3.96 29.06
N GLN A 196 -15.56 4.45 30.07
CA GLN A 196 -15.51 3.83 31.40
C GLN A 196 -16.84 3.98 32.14
N ASP A 197 -17.45 5.16 32.11
CA ASP A 197 -18.71 5.47 32.79
C ASP A 197 -19.89 4.71 32.16
N GLN A 198 -19.86 4.50 30.85
CA GLN A 198 -20.87 3.75 30.10
C GLN A 198 -20.52 2.26 29.92
N TRP A 199 -19.60 1.73 30.71
CA TRP A 199 -19.13 0.36 30.56
C TRP A 199 -20.22 -0.66 30.89
N ASP A 200 -20.84 -1.23 29.85
CA ASP A 200 -21.84 -2.29 29.94
C ASP A 200 -21.28 -3.70 29.65
N GLY A 201 -19.98 -3.79 29.35
CA GLY A 201 -19.31 -5.03 28.98
C GLY A 201 -19.65 -5.55 27.57
N SER A 202 -20.45 -4.81 26.79
CA SER A 202 -20.80 -5.16 25.42
C SER A 202 -19.58 -5.23 24.51
N PHE A 203 -19.72 -5.95 23.40
CA PHE A 203 -18.68 -6.01 22.36
C PHE A 203 -18.28 -4.60 21.87
N ARG A 204 -19.27 -3.69 21.75
CA ARG A 204 -19.01 -2.31 21.34
C ARG A 204 -18.16 -1.56 22.38
N ALA A 205 -18.54 -1.61 23.65
CA ALA A 205 -17.77 -0.98 24.73
C ALA A 205 -16.34 -1.53 24.81
N GLN A 206 -16.15 -2.83 24.59
CA GLN A 206 -14.83 -3.46 24.51
C GLN A 206 -14.00 -2.88 23.35
N MET A 207 -14.56 -2.80 22.15
CA MET A 207 -13.87 -2.27 20.96
C MET A 207 -13.53 -0.78 21.08
N ASP A 208 -14.45 0.02 21.62
CA ASP A 208 -14.24 1.45 21.87
C ASP A 208 -13.12 1.65 22.90
N MET A 209 -13.13 0.87 23.99
CA MET A 209 -12.07 0.91 25.00
C MET A 209 -10.71 0.51 24.43
N LEU A 210 -10.63 -0.57 23.65
CA LEU A 210 -9.36 -0.97 23.00
C LEU A 210 -8.82 0.14 22.08
N SER A 211 -9.71 0.81 21.36
CA SER A 211 -9.35 1.92 20.47
C SER A 211 -8.77 3.12 21.24
N VAL A 212 -9.30 3.41 22.43
CA VAL A 212 -8.77 4.46 23.31
C VAL A 212 -7.44 4.04 23.95
N LEU A 213 -7.35 2.83 24.50
CA LEU A 213 -6.15 2.37 25.22
C LEU A 213 -4.92 2.28 24.31
N THR A 214 -5.11 1.92 23.04
CA THR A 214 -4.03 1.86 22.06
C THR A 214 -3.41 3.23 21.75
N GLN A 215 -4.15 4.33 21.93
CA GLN A 215 -3.64 5.70 21.75
C GLN A 215 -2.53 6.05 22.75
N ALA A 216 -2.54 5.47 23.96
CA ALA A 216 -1.50 5.69 24.95
C ALA A 216 -0.10 5.33 24.42
N PHE A 217 0.00 4.28 23.58
CA PHE A 217 1.27 3.89 22.96
C PHE A 217 1.67 4.83 21.82
N GLN A 218 0.70 5.34 21.06
CA GLN A 218 0.96 6.26 19.96
C GLN A 218 1.45 7.62 20.49
N TYR A 219 0.83 8.13 21.55
CA TYR A 219 1.22 9.41 22.16
C TYR A 219 2.41 9.28 23.12
N GLY A 220 2.44 8.21 23.93
CA GLY A 220 3.47 8.04 24.94
C GLY A 220 4.82 7.61 24.39
N LEU A 221 4.84 6.85 23.29
CA LEU A 221 6.07 6.27 22.73
C LEU A 221 6.27 6.61 21.23
N GLY A 222 5.36 7.38 20.63
CA GLY A 222 5.44 7.70 19.20
C GLY A 222 5.28 6.47 18.30
N LEU A 223 4.58 5.43 18.76
CA LEU A 223 4.43 4.20 17.97
C LEU A 223 3.53 4.44 16.76
N ARG A 224 3.91 3.87 15.62
CA ARG A 224 3.04 3.82 14.44
C ARG A 224 1.90 2.85 14.71
N ILE A 225 0.75 3.05 14.05
CA ILE A 225 -0.42 2.16 14.23
C ILE A 225 -0.08 0.69 13.98
N GLY A 226 0.74 0.39 12.97
CA GLY A 226 1.18 -0.98 12.68
C GLY A 226 2.13 -1.56 13.74
N GLU A 227 2.84 -0.73 14.49
CA GLU A 227 3.69 -1.15 15.61
C GLU A 227 2.81 -1.48 16.83
N VAL A 228 1.79 -0.65 17.12
CA VAL A 228 0.84 -0.86 18.23
C VAL A 228 0.02 -2.14 18.03
N LEU A 229 -0.48 -2.39 16.82
CA LEU A 229 -1.26 -3.58 16.50
C LEU A 229 -0.46 -4.89 16.55
N ARG A 230 0.87 -4.82 16.75
CA ARG A 230 1.77 -5.98 16.85
C ARG A 230 2.42 -6.11 18.22
N LEU A 231 1.95 -5.36 19.21
CA LEU A 231 2.49 -5.47 20.56
C LEU A 231 2.24 -6.89 21.12
N PRO A 232 3.28 -7.57 21.65
CA PRO A 232 3.10 -8.86 22.29
C PRO A 232 2.32 -8.72 23.61
N LYS A 233 1.76 -9.82 24.14
CA LYS A 233 1.05 -9.82 25.44
C LYS A 233 1.89 -9.19 26.55
N ASN A 234 3.16 -9.57 26.62
CA ASN A 234 4.15 -9.02 27.55
C ASN A 234 4.97 -7.88 26.90
N CYS A 235 4.30 -6.87 26.35
CA CYS A 235 5.00 -5.78 25.68
C CYS A 235 5.82 -4.92 26.65
N LEU A 236 5.44 -4.79 27.92
CA LEU A 236 6.21 -4.03 28.90
C LEU A 236 7.18 -4.95 29.67
N ALA A 237 8.43 -4.52 29.83
CA ALA A 237 9.47 -5.24 30.55
C ALA A 237 10.33 -4.26 31.36
N THR A 238 10.66 -4.63 32.60
CA THR A 238 11.61 -3.90 33.43
C THR A 238 13.01 -4.42 33.18
N ILE A 239 13.93 -3.55 32.77
CA ILE A 239 15.33 -3.88 32.51
C ILE A 239 16.16 -2.88 33.32
N ASN A 240 16.96 -3.38 34.26
CA ASN A 240 17.81 -2.57 35.15
C ASN A 240 17.05 -1.46 35.89
N GLY A 241 15.85 -1.76 36.39
CA GLY A 241 15.00 -0.80 37.12
C GLY A 241 14.22 0.18 36.23
N GLU A 242 14.46 0.19 34.93
CA GLU A 242 13.79 1.06 33.97
C GLU A 242 12.74 0.29 33.16
N LEU A 243 11.63 0.96 32.81
CA LEU A 243 10.54 0.35 32.06
C LEU A 243 10.76 0.52 30.55
N TYR A 244 10.65 -0.59 29.82
CA TYR A 244 10.76 -0.63 28.36
C TYR A 244 9.53 -1.28 27.72
N CYS A 245 9.23 -0.87 26.49
CA CYS A 245 8.22 -1.48 25.64
C CYS A 245 8.88 -2.23 24.47
N ARG A 246 8.55 -3.50 24.27
CA ARG A 246 9.04 -4.35 23.17
C ARG A 246 8.24 -4.06 21.90
N VAL A 247 8.90 -3.50 20.89
CA VAL A 247 8.26 -3.01 19.66
C VAL A 247 8.86 -3.64 18.42
N TRP A 248 8.02 -4.28 17.62
CA TRP A 248 8.37 -4.79 16.29
C TRP A 248 8.44 -3.65 15.27
N THR A 249 9.61 -2.99 15.19
CA THR A 249 9.80 -1.79 14.36
C THR A 249 10.00 -2.14 12.88
N GLU A 250 10.66 -3.26 12.58
CA GLU A 250 10.92 -3.74 11.22
C GLU A 250 10.24 -5.07 10.94
N LYS A 251 9.81 -5.27 9.69
CA LYS A 251 9.14 -6.50 9.27
C LYS A 251 10.16 -7.64 9.24
N GLY A 252 10.06 -8.58 10.20
CA GLY A 252 10.91 -9.77 10.25
C GLY A 252 12.19 -9.62 11.10
N ALA A 253 12.38 -8.49 11.77
CA ALA A 253 13.48 -8.29 12.73
C ALA A 253 12.98 -8.49 14.18
N GLU A 254 13.89 -8.76 15.11
CA GLU A 254 13.56 -8.91 16.53
C GLU A 254 12.94 -7.63 17.13
N PRO A 255 12.08 -7.74 18.17
CA PRO A 255 11.50 -6.58 18.82
C PRO A 255 12.58 -5.74 19.50
N ILE A 256 12.52 -4.43 19.26
CA ILE A 256 13.42 -3.45 19.88
C ILE A 256 12.79 -2.96 21.17
N ALA A 257 13.56 -2.90 22.26
CA ALA A 257 13.13 -2.31 23.52
C ALA A 257 13.18 -0.77 23.43
N ARG A 258 12.01 -0.12 23.48
CA ARG A 258 11.89 1.34 23.57
C ARG A 258 11.71 1.77 25.01
N TYR A 259 12.51 2.73 25.46
CA TYR A 259 12.39 3.32 26.79
C TYR A 259 11.00 3.93 27.00
N VAL A 260 10.42 3.72 28.19
CA VAL A 260 9.14 4.31 28.60
C VAL A 260 9.39 5.49 29.54
N PRO A 261 9.08 6.74 29.10
CA PRO A 261 9.20 7.91 29.95
C PRO A 261 8.35 7.79 31.22
N THR A 262 8.90 8.24 32.35
CA THR A 262 8.27 8.12 33.68
C THR A 262 6.83 8.62 33.71
N ILE A 263 6.56 9.74 33.04
CA ILE A 263 5.22 10.35 32.93
C ILE A 263 4.16 9.43 32.29
N TRP A 264 4.59 8.48 31.45
CA TRP A 264 3.71 7.58 30.72
C TRP A 264 3.58 6.19 31.33
N ARG A 265 4.41 5.84 32.33
CA ARG A 265 4.47 4.48 32.90
C ARG A 265 3.13 4.02 33.45
N ALA A 266 2.50 4.84 34.29
CA ALA A 266 1.21 4.51 34.91
C ALA A 266 0.13 4.26 33.85
N ALA A 267 0.01 5.18 32.88
CA ALA A 267 -0.97 5.08 31.80
C ALA A 267 -0.75 3.85 30.91
N LEU A 268 0.50 3.53 30.57
CA LEU A 268 0.83 2.37 29.75
C LEU A 268 0.61 1.06 30.51
N CYS A 269 0.97 0.98 31.79
CA CYS A 269 0.70 -0.19 32.61
C CYS A 269 -0.81 -0.43 32.76
N GLU A 270 -1.59 0.61 33.04
CA GLU A 270 -3.06 0.51 33.09
C GLU A 270 -3.63 0.04 31.75
N ALA A 271 -3.14 0.60 30.63
CA ALA A 271 -3.57 0.22 29.30
C ALA A 271 -3.28 -1.25 29.00
N VAL A 272 -2.07 -1.75 29.31
CA VAL A 272 -1.73 -3.17 29.12
C VAL A 272 -2.65 -4.07 29.94
N LEU A 273 -2.83 -3.76 31.23
CA LEU A 273 -3.69 -4.57 32.11
C LEU A 273 -5.12 -4.65 31.57
N ARG A 274 -5.68 -3.53 31.12
CA ARG A 274 -7.05 -3.48 30.63
C ARG A 274 -7.20 -4.12 29.25
N ILE A 275 -6.22 -3.92 28.36
CA ILE A 275 -6.16 -4.61 27.05
C ILE A 275 -6.11 -6.12 27.28
N ASP A 276 -5.26 -6.60 28.18
CA ASP A 276 -5.15 -8.04 28.44
C ASP A 276 -6.44 -8.62 29.02
N ALA A 277 -7.10 -7.91 29.95
CA ALA A 277 -8.40 -8.33 30.47
C ALA A 277 -9.47 -8.46 29.36
N ILE A 278 -9.55 -7.49 28.44
CA ILE A 278 -10.50 -7.53 27.32
C ILE A 278 -10.14 -8.64 26.32
N CYS A 279 -8.85 -8.81 26.03
CA CYS A 279 -8.35 -9.74 25.02
C CYS A 279 -8.29 -11.19 25.50
N GLU A 280 -8.24 -11.46 26.80
CA GLU A 280 -8.10 -12.80 27.38
C GLU A 280 -9.10 -13.85 26.83
N PRO A 281 -10.43 -13.61 26.76
CA PRO A 281 -11.35 -14.61 26.19
C PRO A 281 -11.07 -14.90 24.71
N TYR A 282 -10.63 -13.90 23.94
CA TYR A 282 -10.27 -14.06 22.54
C TYR A 282 -8.95 -14.84 22.38
N ARG A 283 -7.96 -14.58 23.25
CA ARG A 283 -6.71 -15.35 23.29
C ARG A 283 -6.94 -16.81 23.65
N LYS A 284 -7.76 -17.09 24.67
CA LYS A 284 -8.16 -18.47 25.03
C LYS A 284 -8.82 -19.20 23.87
N ARG A 285 -9.72 -18.52 23.14
CA ARG A 285 -10.34 -19.08 21.95
C ARG A 285 -9.33 -19.34 20.83
N ALA A 286 -8.40 -18.41 20.59
CA ALA A 286 -7.35 -18.62 19.59
C ALA A 286 -6.49 -19.85 19.90
N LEU A 287 -6.09 -20.02 21.16
CA LEU A 287 -5.36 -21.21 21.61
C LEU A 287 -6.19 -22.49 21.40
N SER A 288 -7.48 -22.48 21.74
CA SER A 288 -8.36 -23.65 21.52
C SER A 288 -8.52 -24.02 20.04
N ILE A 289 -8.32 -23.05 19.13
CA ILE A 289 -8.34 -23.31 17.69
C ILE A 289 -7.01 -23.93 17.26
N GLU A 290 -5.89 -23.43 17.79
CA GLU A 290 -4.54 -23.93 17.49
C GLU A 290 -4.30 -25.34 18.02
N ASP A 291 -4.84 -25.67 19.20
CA ASP A 291 -4.72 -27.00 19.82
C ASP A 291 -5.78 -28.02 19.37
N GLY A 292 -6.75 -27.59 18.56
CA GLY A 292 -7.80 -28.45 18.00
C GLY A 292 -9.02 -28.69 18.90
N SER A 293 -8.99 -28.31 20.18
CA SER A 293 -10.10 -28.52 21.12
C SER A 293 -11.39 -27.76 20.74
N TYR A 294 -11.26 -26.67 20.00
CA TYR A 294 -12.40 -25.93 19.47
C TYR A 294 -13.17 -26.72 18.39
N ALA A 295 -12.47 -27.56 17.61
CA ALA A 295 -13.11 -28.41 16.62
C ALA A 295 -13.99 -29.48 17.28
N GLU A 296 -13.51 -30.11 18.35
CA GLU A 296 -14.29 -31.06 19.15
C GLU A 296 -15.57 -30.42 19.71
N THR A 297 -15.47 -29.17 20.17
CA THR A 297 -16.63 -28.39 20.64
C THR A 297 -17.63 -28.12 19.52
N LEU A 298 -17.16 -27.88 18.29
CA LEU A 298 -18.03 -27.68 17.13
C LEU A 298 -18.71 -28.99 16.72
N ASP A 299 -17.98 -30.09 16.69
CA ASP A 299 -18.50 -31.42 16.34
C ASP A 299 -19.61 -31.83 17.29
N TYR A 300 -19.41 -31.65 18.61
CA TYR A 300 -20.47 -31.89 19.60
C TYR A 300 -21.72 -31.05 19.33
N ARG A 301 -21.55 -29.76 18.98
CA ARG A 301 -22.68 -28.88 18.65
C ARG A 301 -23.39 -29.28 17.36
N PHE A 302 -22.65 -29.73 16.35
CA PHE A 302 -23.23 -30.22 15.10
C PHE A 302 -24.01 -31.50 15.34
N GLN A 303 -23.46 -32.43 16.11
CA GLN A 303 -24.10 -33.69 16.44
C GLN A 303 -25.39 -33.49 17.24
N GLY A 304 -25.36 -32.64 18.27
CA GLY A 304 -26.56 -32.28 19.02
C GLY A 304 -27.64 -31.61 18.15
N ARG A 305 -27.26 -30.85 17.11
CA ARG A 305 -28.22 -30.26 16.17
C ARG A 305 -28.80 -31.30 15.20
N ILE A 306 -28.00 -32.26 14.74
CA ILE A 306 -28.46 -33.39 13.93
C ILE A 306 -29.49 -34.21 14.73
N GLU A 307 -29.19 -34.53 15.99
CA GLU A 307 -30.11 -35.26 16.88
C GLU A 307 -31.41 -34.49 17.15
N ALA A 308 -31.34 -33.17 17.31
CA ALA A 308 -32.53 -32.33 17.48
C ALA A 308 -33.41 -32.33 16.22
N ILE A 309 -32.81 -32.25 15.03
CA ILE A 309 -33.53 -32.36 13.75
C ILE A 309 -34.15 -33.74 13.60
N GLY A 310 -33.42 -34.81 13.91
CA GLY A 310 -33.91 -36.19 13.86
C GLY A 310 -35.16 -36.39 14.73
N ARG A 311 -35.12 -35.95 15.98
CA ARG A 311 -36.29 -35.99 16.90
C ARG A 311 -37.49 -35.20 16.37
N HIS A 312 -37.25 -34.04 15.75
CA HIS A 312 -38.31 -33.25 15.12
C HIS A 312 -38.96 -33.97 13.93
N VAL A 313 -38.16 -34.61 13.09
CA VAL A 313 -38.65 -35.39 11.94
C VAL A 313 -39.43 -36.63 12.40
N GLU A 314 -38.92 -37.39 13.37
CA GLU A 314 -39.63 -38.54 13.95
C GLU A 314 -40.97 -38.13 14.58
N SER A 315 -40.99 -37.01 15.32
CA SER A 315 -42.23 -36.50 15.90
C SER A 315 -43.25 -36.08 14.84
N ALA A 316 -42.80 -35.55 13.71
CA ALA A 316 -43.67 -35.18 12.60
C ALA A 316 -44.21 -36.41 11.85
N LEU A 317 -43.38 -37.43 11.65
CA LEU A 317 -43.78 -38.69 11.01
C LEU A 317 -44.74 -39.50 11.87
N GLY A 318 -44.60 -39.50 13.20
CA GLY A 318 -45.53 -40.19 14.11
C GLY A 318 -46.90 -39.51 14.29
N LYS A 319 -47.09 -38.32 13.70
CA LYS A 319 -48.39 -37.60 13.67
C LYS A 319 -49.14 -37.75 12.35
N LEU A 320 -48.53 -38.40 11.36
CA LEU A 320 -49.14 -38.81 10.09
C LEU A 320 -49.73 -40.21 10.25
#